data_AF-A0A453B7L7-F1
#
_entry.id   AF-A0A453B7L7-F1
#
_cell.length_a   1.000
_cell.length_b   1.000
_cell.length_c   1.000
_cell.angle_alpha   90.00
_cell.angle_beta   90.00
_cell.angle_gamma   90.00
#
_symmetry.space_group_name_H-M   'P 1'
#
loop_
_entity.id
_entity.type
_entity.pdbx_description
1 polymer ?
#
loop_
_entity_poly.entity_id
_entity_poly.type
_entity_poly.pdbx_seq_one_letter_code
_entity_poly.pdbx_strand_id
1 'polypeptide(L)'
;MKGLFKSKPRTPADVVRQTRELLIYVDLHAGSRGADPKREEEKMAELSKNIRDLKCILYGNGEHEPVTEACVQLTQEFFRENTLRLLIMCVPKVNLETRKDSTQVVANLQRQQVNSRILASEYLEANKDLLDTLISGYEDTEVALHYGAMLRECIRHQSIARYVLESDHMKKFFDYIQIPNFDIASDASATFKELLTRHKATVAEFLSKNYDWFFAEFNSRLLSSSNYITKRNTSVLGLNCCTAR
;
A
#
# COMPACT_ATOMS: atom_id res chain seq x y z
N MET A 1 -26.91 41.20 -13.89
CA MET A 1 -27.09 39.74 -14.02
C MET A 1 -25.73 39.08 -14.02
N LYS A 2 -25.24 38.60 -12.87
CA LYS A 2 -24.03 37.76 -12.81
C LYS A 2 -24.49 36.33 -13.03
N GLY A 3 -24.34 35.83 -14.26
CA GLY A 3 -24.65 34.45 -14.61
C GLY A 3 -23.81 33.51 -13.75
N LEU A 4 -24.48 32.71 -12.93
CA LEU A 4 -23.89 31.56 -12.27
C LEU A 4 -23.39 30.59 -13.36
N PHE A 5 -22.11 30.66 -13.72
CA PHE A 5 -21.43 29.52 -14.32
C PHE A 5 -21.38 28.43 -13.26
N LYS A 6 -22.40 27.55 -13.23
CA LYS A 6 -22.25 26.27 -12.53
C LYS A 6 -21.13 25.53 -13.24
N SER A 7 -19.99 25.35 -12.56
CA SER A 7 -18.91 24.54 -13.07
C SER A 7 -19.46 23.16 -13.44
N LYS A 8 -19.02 22.63 -14.60
CA LYS A 8 -19.41 21.30 -15.04
C LYS A 8 -19.07 20.30 -13.94
N PRO A 9 -19.96 19.35 -13.60
CA PRO A 9 -19.64 18.32 -12.61
C PRO A 9 -18.36 17.59 -13.05
N ARG A 10 -17.39 17.48 -12.12
CA ARG A 10 -16.09 16.83 -12.39
C ARG A 10 -16.33 15.34 -12.62
N THR A 11 -15.79 14.81 -13.72
CA THR A 11 -15.81 13.36 -13.95
C THR A 11 -14.78 12.66 -13.07
N PRO A 12 -14.89 11.34 -12.82
CA PRO A 12 -13.88 10.60 -12.07
C PRO A 12 -12.47 10.76 -12.65
N ALA A 13 -12.35 10.75 -13.98
CA ALA A 13 -11.07 10.98 -14.66
C ALA A 13 -10.51 12.39 -14.43
N ASP A 14 -11.37 13.42 -14.38
CA ASP A 14 -10.93 14.80 -14.09
C ASP A 14 -10.40 14.91 -12.66
N VAL A 15 -11.04 14.24 -11.70
CA VAL A 15 -10.55 14.20 -10.30
C VAL A 15 -9.18 13.52 -10.24
N VAL A 16 -8.98 12.40 -10.94
CA VAL A 16 -7.68 11.72 -11.00
C VAL A 16 -6.61 12.64 -11.60
N ARG A 17 -6.90 13.29 -12.74
CA ARG A 17 -5.95 14.18 -13.41
C ARG A 17 -5.54 15.35 -12.53
N GLN A 18 -6.51 16.02 -11.90
CA GLN A 18 -6.24 17.11 -10.97
C GLN A 18 -5.46 16.63 -9.74
N THR A 19 -5.78 15.44 -9.21
CA THR A 19 -5.00 14.83 -8.11
C THR A 19 -3.56 14.62 -8.53
N ARG A 20 -3.32 14.07 -9.73
CA ARG A 20 -1.99 13.81 -10.25
C ARG A 20 -1.15 15.09 -10.40
N GLU A 21 -1.74 16.17 -10.92
CA GLU A 21 -1.05 17.47 -11.03
C GLU A 21 -0.63 18.00 -9.65
N LEU A 22 -1.49 17.86 -8.64
CA LEU A 22 -1.18 18.24 -7.27
C LEU A 22 -0.11 17.34 -6.65
N LEU A 23 -0.14 16.03 -6.89
CA LEU A 23 0.89 15.10 -6.44
C LEU A 23 2.25 15.45 -7.05
N ILE A 24 2.32 15.78 -8.34
CA ILE A 24 3.55 16.23 -8.99
C ILE A 24 4.06 17.53 -8.35
N TYR A 25 3.16 18.48 -8.08
CA TYR A 25 3.53 19.72 -7.39
C TYR A 25 4.15 19.43 -6.02
N VAL A 26 3.49 18.61 -5.20
CA VAL A 26 3.99 18.19 -3.88
C VAL A 26 5.32 17.46 -3.99
N ASP A 27 5.46 16.58 -4.98
CA ASP A 27 6.67 15.79 -5.16
C ASP A 27 7.89 16.68 -5.45
N LEU A 28 7.72 17.65 -6.36
CA LEU A 28 8.76 18.59 -6.79
C LEU A 28 9.11 19.66 -5.76
N HIS A 29 8.18 20.05 -4.88
CA HIS A 29 8.37 21.18 -3.96
C HIS A 29 8.64 20.76 -2.51
N ALA A 30 8.55 19.46 -2.20
CA ALA A 30 8.86 18.94 -0.87
C ALA A 30 10.28 19.35 -0.41
N GLY A 31 10.37 20.19 0.62
CA GLY A 31 11.63 20.66 1.19
C GLY A 31 12.32 21.80 0.41
N SER A 32 11.65 22.42 -0.57
CA SER A 32 12.20 23.55 -1.31
C SER A 32 12.24 24.82 -0.46
N ARG A 33 13.45 25.36 -0.24
CA ARG A 33 13.68 26.65 0.42
C ARG A 33 13.34 27.80 -0.53
N GLY A 34 12.05 28.08 -0.71
CA GLY A 34 11.59 29.18 -1.57
C GLY A 34 10.14 29.09 -2.02
N ALA A 35 9.41 28.03 -1.66
CA ALA A 35 7.98 27.96 -1.93
C ALA A 35 7.23 29.01 -1.08
N ASP A 36 6.24 29.68 -1.69
CA ASP A 36 5.29 30.53 -0.97
C ASP A 36 4.47 29.65 -0.03
N PRO A 37 4.60 29.81 1.31
CA PRO A 37 3.92 28.96 2.29
C PRO A 37 2.40 28.95 2.11
N LYS A 38 1.82 30.09 1.71
CA LYS A 38 0.38 30.19 1.50
C LYS A 38 -0.06 29.36 0.30
N ARG A 39 0.70 29.41 -0.79
CA ARG A 39 0.44 28.61 -1.98
C ARG A 39 0.61 27.11 -1.70
N GLU A 40 1.60 26.74 -0.89
CA GLU A 40 1.80 25.35 -0.48
C GLU A 40 0.61 24.84 0.35
N GLU A 41 0.16 25.61 1.34
CA GLU A 41 -1.03 25.29 2.14
C GLU A 41 -2.28 25.13 1.27
N GLU A 42 -2.52 26.06 0.34
CA GLU A 42 -3.62 25.98 -0.63
C GLU A 42 -3.56 24.69 -1.46
N LYS A 43 -2.37 24.32 -1.96
CA LYS A 43 -2.18 23.10 -2.76
C LYS A 43 -2.34 21.82 -1.95
N MET A 44 -1.91 21.81 -0.69
CA MET A 44 -2.11 20.69 0.22
C MET A 44 -3.59 20.51 0.59
N ALA A 45 -4.33 21.61 0.78
CA ALA A 45 -5.76 21.56 1.04
C ALA A 45 -6.54 21.04 -0.18
N GLU A 46 -6.18 21.49 -1.39
CA GLU A 46 -6.74 20.97 -2.65
C GLU A 46 -6.46 19.47 -2.82
N LEU A 47 -5.22 19.04 -2.54
CA LEU A 47 -4.84 17.62 -2.64
C LEU A 47 -5.62 16.76 -1.65
N SER A 48 -5.71 17.20 -0.39
CA SER A 48 -6.47 16.50 0.66
C SER A 48 -7.94 16.34 0.26
N LYS A 49 -8.56 17.39 -0.31
CA LYS A 49 -9.92 17.35 -0.81
C LYS A 49 -10.08 16.36 -1.96
N ASN A 50 -9.18 16.39 -2.94
CA ASN A 50 -9.26 15.50 -4.09
C ASN A 50 -9.07 14.03 -3.70
N ILE A 51 -8.14 13.71 -2.79
CA ILE A 51 -7.96 12.35 -2.28
C ILE A 51 -9.22 11.86 -1.56
N ARG A 52 -9.90 12.73 -0.80
CA ARG A 52 -11.20 12.42 -0.20
C ARG A 52 -12.28 12.18 -1.27
N ASP A 53 -12.32 12.99 -2.32
CA ASP A 53 -13.24 12.79 -3.43
C ASP A 53 -13.01 11.44 -4.14
N LEU A 54 -11.73 11.07 -4.37
CA LEU A 54 -11.37 9.74 -4.92
C LEU A 54 -11.88 8.61 -4.02
N LYS A 55 -11.67 8.73 -2.70
CA LYS A 55 -12.19 7.77 -1.73
C LYS A 55 -13.72 7.68 -1.77
N CYS A 56 -14.42 8.81 -1.82
CA CYS A 56 -15.88 8.83 -1.92
C CYS A 56 -16.38 8.14 -3.20
N ILE A 57 -15.68 8.29 -4.33
CA ILE A 57 -16.02 7.56 -5.56
C ILE A 57 -15.88 6.04 -5.34
N LEU A 58 -14.81 5.61 -4.68
CA LEU A 58 -14.46 4.19 -4.51
C LEU A 58 -15.25 3.46 -3.42
N TYR A 59 -15.71 4.17 -2.38
CA TYR A 59 -16.40 3.59 -1.22
C TYR A 59 -17.85 4.08 -1.04
N GLY A 60 -18.27 5.09 -1.80
CA GLY A 60 -19.52 5.81 -1.54
C GLY A 60 -19.36 6.87 -0.44
N ASN A 61 -20.46 7.55 -0.11
CA ASN A 61 -20.50 8.65 0.86
C ASN A 61 -21.46 8.38 2.04
N GLY A 62 -21.79 7.12 2.31
CA GLY A 62 -22.71 6.68 3.37
C GLY A 62 -24.19 6.76 3.00
N GLU A 63 -24.56 7.69 2.11
CA GLU A 63 -25.92 7.82 1.57
C GLU A 63 -26.08 7.07 0.24
N HIS A 64 -25.02 7.05 -0.57
CA HIS A 64 -25.00 6.38 -1.86
C HIS A 64 -23.86 5.37 -1.94
N GLU A 65 -24.18 4.20 -2.49
CA GLU A 65 -23.19 3.18 -2.86
C GLU A 65 -22.29 3.67 -4.01
N PRO A 66 -21.04 3.17 -4.09
CA PRO A 66 -20.12 3.55 -5.17
C PRO A 66 -20.67 3.10 -6.54
N VAL A 67 -20.69 4.01 -7.49
CA VAL A 67 -21.15 3.73 -8.86
C VAL A 67 -20.06 2.96 -9.60
N THR A 68 -20.36 1.73 -10.05
CA THR A 68 -19.40 0.82 -10.68
C THR A 68 -18.67 1.45 -11.88
N GLU A 69 -19.40 2.14 -12.75
CA GLU A 69 -18.79 2.81 -13.92
C GLU A 69 -17.80 3.90 -13.50
N ALA A 70 -18.11 4.67 -12.46
CA ALA A 70 -17.22 5.70 -11.94
C ALA A 70 -15.95 5.10 -11.33
N CYS A 71 -16.07 3.99 -10.59
CA CYS A 71 -14.92 3.23 -10.07
C CYS A 71 -14.03 2.71 -11.21
N VAL A 72 -14.62 2.17 -12.27
CA VAL A 72 -13.89 1.65 -13.44
C VAL A 72 -13.13 2.78 -14.14
N GLN A 73 -13.79 3.91 -14.41
CA GLN A 73 -13.14 5.07 -15.06
C GLN A 73 -11.99 5.63 -14.21
N LEU A 74 -12.22 5.80 -12.90
CA LEU A 74 -11.17 6.22 -11.95
C LEU A 74 -9.99 5.26 -12.00
N THR A 75 -10.25 3.96 -11.87
CA THR A 75 -9.22 2.92 -11.85
C THR A 75 -8.38 2.93 -13.12
N GLN A 76 -9.02 2.99 -14.30
CA GLN A 76 -8.33 3.06 -15.59
C GLN A 76 -7.39 4.26 -15.68
N GLU A 77 -7.88 5.46 -15.35
CA GLU A 77 -7.07 6.69 -15.41
C GLU A 77 -5.89 6.64 -14.43
N PHE A 78 -6.12 6.08 -13.24
CA PHE A 78 -5.11 6.00 -12.18
C PHE A 78 -3.90 5.17 -12.58
N PHE A 79 -4.13 4.01 -13.19
CA PHE A 79 -3.06 3.13 -13.68
C PHE A 79 -2.43 3.63 -14.98
N ARG A 80 -3.24 4.19 -15.90
CA ARG A 80 -2.76 4.72 -17.19
C ARG A 80 -1.72 5.82 -17.02
N GLU A 81 -1.96 6.74 -16.09
CA GLU A 81 -1.12 7.94 -15.90
C GLU A 81 -0.05 7.78 -14.81
N ASN A 82 0.16 6.54 -14.32
CA ASN A 82 1.11 6.24 -13.26
C ASN A 82 0.84 6.99 -11.93
N THR A 83 -0.43 7.34 -11.69
CA THR A 83 -0.85 8.12 -10.52
C THR A 83 -0.68 7.34 -9.21
N LEU A 84 -0.77 6.01 -9.26
CA LEU A 84 -0.56 5.13 -8.11
C LEU A 84 0.82 5.30 -7.48
N ARG A 85 1.87 5.26 -8.30
CA ARG A 85 3.24 5.51 -7.85
C ARG A 85 3.36 6.87 -7.19
N LEU A 86 2.89 7.93 -7.85
CA LEU A 86 2.97 9.29 -7.32
C LEU A 86 2.25 9.41 -5.97
N LEU A 87 1.06 8.79 -5.84
CA LEU A 87 0.33 8.79 -4.58
C LEU A 87 1.14 8.12 -3.47
N ILE A 88 1.68 6.92 -3.71
CA ILE A 88 2.50 6.17 -2.74
C ILE A 88 3.72 6.99 -2.31
N MET A 89 4.44 7.61 -3.25
CA MET A 89 5.63 8.43 -2.97
C MET A 89 5.31 9.72 -2.20
N CYS A 90 4.09 10.24 -2.33
CA CYS A 90 3.66 11.45 -1.62
C CYS A 90 3.06 11.19 -0.23
N VAL A 91 2.77 9.93 0.15
CA VAL A 91 2.21 9.61 1.48
C VAL A 91 3.02 10.22 2.63
N PRO A 92 4.37 10.15 2.67
CA PRO A 92 5.14 10.78 3.75
C PRO A 92 4.99 12.31 3.80
N LYS A 93 4.66 12.93 2.66
CA LYS A 93 4.62 14.38 2.45
C LYS A 93 3.28 15.03 2.80
N VAL A 94 2.25 14.24 3.08
CA VAL A 94 0.89 14.74 3.38
C VAL A 94 0.51 14.53 4.84
N ASN A 95 -0.52 15.26 5.31
CA ASN A 95 -1.03 15.15 6.67
C ASN A 95 -1.65 13.76 6.98
N LEU A 96 -1.76 13.44 8.27
CA LEU A 96 -2.23 12.14 8.75
C LEU A 96 -3.58 11.69 8.15
N GLU A 97 -4.55 12.59 8.05
CA GLU A 97 -5.87 12.23 7.50
C GLU A 97 -5.78 11.89 6.02
N THR A 98 -4.96 12.65 5.28
CA THR A 98 -4.70 12.40 3.86
C THR A 98 -3.92 11.10 3.66
N ARG A 99 -3.00 10.74 4.58
CA ARG A 99 -2.33 9.42 4.57
C ARG A 99 -3.33 8.28 4.72
N LYS A 100 -4.30 8.40 5.64
CA LYS A 100 -5.37 7.40 5.83
C LYS A 100 -6.24 7.26 4.58
N ASP A 101 -6.71 8.37 4.02
CA ASP A 101 -7.53 8.35 2.81
C ASP A 101 -6.73 7.79 1.62
N SER A 102 -5.46 8.17 1.46
CA SER A 102 -4.56 7.61 0.43
C SER A 102 -4.40 6.10 0.57
N THR A 103 -4.26 5.60 1.81
CA THR A 103 -4.17 4.16 2.11
C THR A 103 -5.42 3.42 1.64
N GLN A 104 -6.60 3.97 1.92
CA GLN A 104 -7.87 3.36 1.50
C GLN A 104 -8.03 3.39 -0.01
N VAL A 105 -7.67 4.51 -0.67
CA VAL A 105 -7.70 4.62 -2.14
C VAL A 105 -6.80 3.57 -2.77
N VAL A 106 -5.53 3.49 -2.35
CA VAL A 106 -4.57 2.49 -2.87
C VAL A 106 -5.10 1.07 -2.63
N ALA A 107 -5.54 0.75 -1.41
CA ALA A 107 -6.05 -0.57 -1.06
C ALA A 107 -7.25 -0.99 -1.91
N ASN A 108 -8.19 -0.07 -2.16
CA ASN A 108 -9.37 -0.34 -2.98
C ASN A 108 -8.98 -0.61 -4.44
N LEU A 109 -8.09 0.22 -5.00
CA LEU A 109 -7.62 0.09 -6.38
C LEU A 109 -6.95 -1.27 -6.68
N GLN A 110 -6.28 -1.87 -5.69
CA GLN A 110 -5.70 -3.21 -5.83
C GLN A 110 -6.75 -4.31 -6.11
N ARG A 111 -8.01 -4.07 -5.73
CA ARG A 111 -9.12 -5.04 -5.86
C ARG A 111 -10.06 -4.75 -7.02
N GLN A 112 -9.95 -3.57 -7.63
CA GLN A 112 -10.87 -3.16 -8.69
C GLN A 112 -10.71 -4.03 -9.94
N GLN A 113 -11.86 -4.44 -10.50
CA GLN A 113 -11.92 -5.15 -11.76
C GLN A 113 -12.40 -4.23 -12.87
N VAL A 114 -11.61 -4.15 -13.93
CA VAL A 114 -11.94 -3.41 -15.15
C VAL A 114 -12.06 -4.42 -16.27
N ASN A 115 -13.26 -4.55 -16.86
CA ASN A 115 -13.55 -5.56 -17.89
C ASN A 115 -13.11 -6.98 -17.48
N SER A 116 -13.42 -7.36 -16.24
CA SER A 116 -13.05 -8.64 -15.61
C SER A 116 -11.54 -8.88 -15.45
N ARG A 117 -10.71 -7.83 -15.55
CA ARG A 117 -9.26 -7.89 -15.30
C ARG A 117 -8.87 -7.01 -14.12
N ILE A 118 -7.87 -7.44 -13.36
CA ILE A 118 -7.30 -6.65 -12.25
C ILE A 118 -6.07 -5.91 -12.79
N LEU A 119 -6.23 -4.64 -13.14
CA LEU A 119 -5.16 -3.81 -13.69
C LEU A 119 -3.98 -3.64 -12.72
N ALA A 120 -4.26 -3.69 -11.42
CA ALA A 120 -3.26 -3.51 -10.38
C ALA A 120 -2.16 -4.57 -10.42
N SER A 121 -2.52 -5.83 -10.70
CA SER A 121 -1.55 -6.94 -10.81
C SER A 121 -0.56 -6.69 -11.94
N GLU A 122 -1.05 -6.35 -13.14
CA GLU A 122 -0.23 -6.07 -14.32
C GLU A 122 0.68 -4.85 -14.08
N TYR A 123 0.12 -3.80 -13.48
CA TYR A 123 0.87 -2.59 -13.16
C TYR A 123 1.99 -2.84 -12.15
N LEU A 124 1.72 -3.58 -11.07
CA LEU A 124 2.73 -3.90 -10.05
C LEU A 124 3.83 -4.81 -10.61
N GLU A 125 3.50 -5.73 -11.52
CA GLU A 125 4.51 -6.56 -12.19
C GLU A 125 5.51 -5.74 -13.01
N ALA A 126 5.06 -4.61 -13.59
CA ALA A 126 5.90 -3.66 -14.31
C ALA A 126 6.60 -2.64 -13.40
N ASN A 127 6.21 -2.53 -12.12
CA ASN A 127 6.65 -1.50 -11.17
C ASN A 127 7.05 -2.11 -9.81
N LYS A 128 7.87 -3.16 -9.84
CA LYS A 128 8.20 -3.94 -8.64
C LYS A 128 8.97 -3.15 -7.57
N ASP A 129 9.67 -2.09 -7.97
CA ASP A 129 10.36 -1.17 -7.06
C ASP A 129 9.40 -0.43 -6.09
N LEU A 130 8.10 -0.38 -6.41
CA LEU A 130 7.08 0.08 -5.45
C LEU A 130 6.99 -0.83 -4.23
N LEU A 131 7.19 -2.14 -4.40
CA LEU A 131 7.15 -3.09 -3.29
C LEU A 131 8.36 -2.86 -2.38
N ASP A 132 9.52 -2.60 -2.96
CA ASP A 132 10.74 -2.29 -2.23
C ASP A 132 10.57 -1.02 -1.37
N THR A 133 9.86 -0.02 -1.92
CA THR A 133 9.48 1.21 -1.23
C THR A 133 8.50 0.94 -0.07
N LEU A 134 7.42 0.20 -0.34
CA LEU A 134 6.42 -0.13 0.67
C LEU A 134 7.02 -0.94 1.82
N ILE A 135 7.89 -1.90 1.52
CA ILE A 135 8.55 -2.74 2.52
C ILE A 135 9.52 -1.90 3.35
N SER A 136 10.34 -1.06 2.71
CA SER A 136 11.33 -0.26 3.43
C SER A 136 10.68 0.81 4.31
N GLY A 137 9.43 1.21 4.04
CA GLY A 137 8.73 2.17 4.91
C GLY A 137 8.32 1.63 6.28
N TYR A 138 8.53 0.33 6.60
CA TYR A 138 8.50 -0.13 8.00
C TYR A 138 9.60 0.54 8.86
N GLU A 139 10.63 1.11 8.23
CA GLU A 139 11.71 1.87 8.88
C GLU A 139 11.27 3.28 9.30
N ASP A 140 10.17 3.79 8.75
CA ASP A 140 9.60 5.11 9.08
C ASP A 140 8.29 4.93 9.87
N THR A 141 8.34 5.28 11.15
CA THR A 141 7.23 5.10 12.09
C THR A 141 5.98 5.90 11.71
N GLU A 142 6.12 6.97 10.94
CA GLU A 142 5.00 7.81 10.52
C GLU A 142 4.17 7.20 9.39
N VAL A 143 4.77 6.34 8.57
CA VAL A 143 4.12 5.74 7.39
C VAL A 143 4.06 4.22 7.43
N ALA A 144 4.76 3.56 8.35
CA ALA A 144 4.87 2.11 8.45
C ALA A 144 3.50 1.40 8.38
N LEU A 145 2.51 1.85 9.16
CA LEU A 145 1.17 1.23 9.15
C LEU A 145 0.40 1.48 7.84
N HIS A 146 0.63 2.62 7.20
CA HIS A 146 0.03 2.94 5.90
C HIS A 146 0.62 2.06 4.80
N TYR A 147 1.95 1.95 4.76
CA TYR A 147 2.64 1.13 3.77
C TYR A 147 2.42 -0.36 4.01
N GLY A 148 2.40 -0.83 5.25
CA GLY A 148 2.04 -2.21 5.60
C GLY A 148 0.64 -2.59 5.12
N ALA A 149 -0.35 -1.70 5.30
CA ALA A 149 -1.70 -1.90 4.79
C ALA A 149 -1.74 -1.97 3.25
N MET A 150 -1.04 -1.07 2.55
CA MET A 150 -0.95 -1.10 1.08
C MET A 150 -0.23 -2.36 0.58
N LEU A 151 0.85 -2.76 1.24
CA LEU A 151 1.65 -3.94 0.90
C LEU A 151 0.83 -5.23 1.02
N ARG A 152 0.04 -5.38 2.09
CA ARG A 152 -0.86 -6.53 2.26
C ARG A 152 -1.87 -6.67 1.13
N GLU A 153 -2.33 -5.56 0.56
CA GLU A 153 -3.18 -5.60 -0.62
C GLU A 153 -2.42 -6.01 -1.89
N CYS A 154 -1.18 -5.55 -2.05
CA CYS A 154 -0.34 -5.92 -3.19
C CYS A 154 0.00 -7.43 -3.20
N ILE A 155 0.34 -8.02 -2.05
CA ILE A 155 0.70 -9.45 -1.93
C ILE A 155 -0.50 -10.40 -2.07
N ARG A 156 -1.72 -9.87 -2.25
CA ARG A 156 -2.87 -10.69 -2.68
C ARG A 156 -2.66 -11.25 -4.08
N HIS A 157 -1.88 -10.57 -4.92
CA HIS A 157 -1.48 -11.07 -6.23
C HIS A 157 -0.33 -12.07 -6.09
N GLN A 158 -0.50 -13.26 -6.65
CA GLN A 158 0.47 -14.35 -6.49
C GLN A 158 1.86 -13.99 -7.05
N SER A 159 1.91 -13.28 -8.18
CA SER A 159 3.16 -12.84 -8.80
C SER A 159 3.93 -11.85 -7.92
N ILE A 160 3.22 -10.97 -7.23
CA ILE A 160 3.78 -9.98 -6.31
C ILE A 160 4.26 -10.65 -5.01
N ALA A 161 3.45 -11.55 -4.44
CA ALA A 161 3.89 -12.34 -3.29
C ALA A 161 5.14 -13.18 -3.60
N ARG A 162 5.21 -13.80 -4.79
CA ARG A 162 6.39 -14.53 -5.25
C ARG A 162 7.62 -13.62 -5.30
N TYR A 163 7.50 -12.43 -5.90
CA TYR A 163 8.59 -11.45 -5.95
C TYR A 163 9.13 -11.13 -4.55
N VAL A 164 8.25 -10.82 -3.60
CA VAL A 164 8.67 -10.48 -2.23
C VAL A 164 9.34 -11.67 -1.54
N LEU A 165 8.77 -12.88 -1.64
CA LEU A 165 9.34 -14.10 -1.06
C LEU A 165 10.75 -14.39 -1.60
N GLU A 166 10.97 -14.23 -2.90
CA GLU A 166 12.24 -14.53 -3.56
C GLU A 166 13.29 -13.41 -3.46
N SER A 167 12.91 -12.25 -2.93
CA SER A 167 13.79 -11.09 -2.76
C SER A 167 14.48 -11.05 -1.39
N ASP A 168 15.54 -10.24 -1.27
CA ASP A 168 16.20 -9.98 0.02
C ASP A 168 15.29 -9.27 1.04
N HIS A 169 14.16 -8.70 0.60
CA HIS A 169 13.17 -8.13 1.50
C HIS A 169 12.57 -9.14 2.47
N MET A 170 12.52 -10.43 2.10
CA MET A 170 11.99 -11.46 2.97
C MET A 170 12.77 -11.55 4.30
N LYS A 171 14.09 -11.30 4.26
CA LYS A 171 14.94 -11.28 5.45
C LYS A 171 14.66 -10.09 6.36
N LYS A 172 14.34 -8.92 5.78
CA LYS A 172 14.05 -7.70 6.55
C LYS A 172 12.86 -7.87 7.50
N PHE A 173 11.88 -8.72 7.16
CA PHE A 173 10.75 -8.98 8.05
C PHE A 173 11.16 -9.57 9.41
N PHE A 174 12.27 -10.31 9.50
CA PHE A 174 12.78 -10.79 10.79
C PHE A 174 13.22 -9.62 11.69
N ASP A 175 13.70 -8.52 11.11
CA ASP A 175 13.99 -7.27 11.83
C ASP A 175 12.70 -6.53 12.17
N TYR A 176 11.82 -6.34 11.19
CA TYR A 176 10.60 -5.54 11.36
C TYR A 176 9.64 -6.11 12.41
N ILE A 177 9.53 -7.44 12.53
CA ILE A 177 8.72 -8.11 13.55
C ILE A 177 9.25 -7.88 14.98
N GLN A 178 10.50 -7.43 15.11
CA GLN A 178 11.16 -7.17 16.38
C GLN A 178 11.27 -5.68 16.71
N ILE A 179 10.67 -4.81 15.89
CA ILE A 179 10.62 -3.36 16.16
C ILE A 179 9.98 -3.11 17.54
N PRO A 180 10.54 -2.20 18.37
CA PRO A 180 10.00 -1.94 19.71
C PRO A 180 8.56 -1.40 19.72
N ASN A 181 8.16 -0.70 18.65
CA ASN A 181 6.78 -0.26 18.47
C ASN A 181 5.88 -1.47 18.19
N PHE A 182 5.00 -1.77 19.14
CA PHE A 182 4.11 -2.92 19.09
C PHE A 182 3.20 -2.95 17.86
N ASP A 183 2.61 -1.81 17.48
CA ASP A 183 1.67 -1.73 16.36
C ASP A 183 2.39 -2.04 15.04
N ILE A 184 3.60 -1.49 14.86
CA ILE A 184 4.43 -1.72 13.67
C ILE A 184 4.90 -3.18 13.61
N ALA A 185 5.41 -3.73 14.72
CA ALA A 185 5.85 -5.12 14.77
C ALA A 185 4.70 -6.12 14.54
N SER A 186 3.52 -5.83 15.09
CA SER A 186 2.31 -6.62 14.88
C SER A 186 1.86 -6.58 13.42
N ASP A 187 1.87 -5.39 12.80
CA ASP A 187 1.55 -5.19 11.39
C ASP A 187 2.54 -5.94 10.47
N ALA A 188 3.85 -5.80 10.72
CA ALA A 188 4.89 -6.54 10.01
C ALA A 188 4.71 -8.06 10.16
N SER A 189 4.37 -8.54 11.35
CA SER A 189 4.09 -9.95 11.60
C SER A 189 2.85 -10.44 10.85
N ALA A 190 1.82 -9.60 10.70
CA ALA A 190 0.63 -9.93 9.93
C ALA A 190 0.98 -10.06 8.43
N THR A 191 1.76 -9.13 7.90
CA THR A 191 2.25 -9.17 6.51
C THR A 191 3.12 -10.40 6.25
N PHE A 192 4.08 -10.69 7.14
CA PHE A 192 4.93 -11.88 7.07
C PHE A 192 4.11 -13.18 7.09
N LYS A 193 3.11 -13.26 7.97
CA LYS A 193 2.18 -14.39 8.01
C LYS A 193 1.41 -14.54 6.71
N GLU A 194 0.91 -13.45 6.15
CA GLU A 194 0.14 -13.49 4.92
C GLU A 194 0.98 -13.97 3.74
N LEU A 195 2.22 -13.50 3.61
CA LEU A 195 3.21 -13.98 2.65
C LEU A 195 3.41 -15.50 2.74
N LEU A 196 3.51 -16.04 3.96
CA LEU A 196 3.78 -17.46 4.22
C LEU A 196 2.53 -18.37 4.22
N THR A 197 1.33 -17.83 4.05
CA THR A 197 0.11 -18.65 4.21
C THR A 197 -0.93 -18.47 3.10
N ARG A 198 -0.88 -17.36 2.34
CA ARG A 198 -1.88 -17.08 1.30
C ARG A 198 -1.72 -17.98 0.08
N HIS A 199 -0.55 -18.00 -0.54
CA HIS A 199 -0.32 -18.68 -1.82
C HIS A 199 0.42 -20.00 -1.61
N LYS A 200 -0.29 -21.01 -1.12
CA LYS A 200 0.29 -22.28 -0.62
C LYS A 200 1.33 -22.90 -1.54
N ALA A 201 1.06 -23.00 -2.85
CA ALA A 201 2.00 -23.59 -3.81
C ALA A 201 3.30 -22.77 -3.94
N THR A 202 3.19 -21.45 -4.06
CA THR A 202 4.35 -20.54 -4.11
C THR A 202 5.16 -20.62 -2.82
N VAL A 203 4.50 -20.67 -1.67
CA VAL A 203 5.18 -20.76 -0.37
C VAL A 203 5.88 -22.09 -0.20
N ALA A 204 5.23 -23.21 -0.54
CA ALA A 204 5.82 -24.54 -0.43
C ALA A 204 7.08 -24.65 -1.29
N GLU A 205 7.04 -24.11 -2.51
CA GLU A 205 8.20 -24.02 -3.40
C GLU A 205 9.32 -23.18 -2.77
N PHE A 206 9.00 -21.97 -2.28
CA PHE A 206 9.96 -21.09 -1.63
C PHE A 206 10.62 -21.76 -0.42
N LEU A 207 9.83 -22.31 0.51
CA LEU A 207 10.33 -22.94 1.73
C LEU A 207 11.16 -24.20 1.44
N SER A 208 10.82 -24.96 0.40
CA SER A 208 11.60 -26.13 -0.01
C SER A 208 12.98 -25.73 -0.54
N LYS A 209 13.04 -24.66 -1.35
CA LYS A 209 14.30 -24.13 -1.91
C LYS A 209 15.18 -23.44 -0.86
N ASN A 210 14.57 -22.84 0.16
CA ASN A 210 15.22 -21.92 1.10
C ASN A 210 15.26 -22.45 2.54
N TYR A 211 15.06 -23.75 2.71
CA TYR A 211 14.82 -24.38 4.01
C TYR A 211 15.88 -24.01 5.06
N ASP A 212 17.16 -24.22 4.74
CA ASP A 212 18.24 -24.13 5.73
C ASP A 212 18.36 -22.73 6.32
N TRP A 213 18.47 -21.69 5.49
CA TRP A 213 18.61 -20.33 5.99
C TRP A 213 17.31 -19.81 6.60
N PHE A 214 16.15 -20.11 5.99
CA PHE A 214 14.88 -19.57 6.46
C PHE A 214 14.55 -20.08 7.86
N PHE A 215 14.67 -21.39 8.09
CA PHE A 215 14.38 -21.96 9.40
C PHE A 215 15.49 -21.67 10.42
N ALA A 216 16.75 -21.50 10.01
CA ALA A 216 17.79 -21.00 10.90
C ALA A 216 17.45 -19.59 11.44
N GLU A 217 17.07 -18.66 10.56
CA GLU A 217 16.62 -17.31 10.94
C GLU A 217 15.33 -17.34 11.77
N PHE A 218 14.33 -18.11 11.33
CA PHE A 218 13.06 -18.23 12.05
C PHE A 218 13.25 -18.76 13.48
N ASN A 219 14.07 -19.79 13.67
CA ASN A 219 14.31 -20.39 14.98
C ASN A 219 15.13 -19.48 15.90
N SER A 220 16.20 -18.89 15.36
CA SER A 220 17.13 -18.05 16.14
C SER A 220 16.52 -16.69 16.49
N ARG A 221 15.78 -16.08 15.56
CA ARG A 221 15.28 -14.71 15.70
C ARG A 221 13.86 -14.62 16.24
N LEU A 222 13.00 -15.59 15.93
CA LEU A 222 11.57 -15.51 16.28
C LEU A 222 11.17 -16.48 17.39
N LEU A 223 11.53 -17.77 17.30
CA LEU A 223 11.16 -18.76 18.34
C LEU A 223 11.96 -18.58 19.64
N SER A 224 13.22 -18.15 19.51
CA SER A 224 14.10 -17.85 20.65
C SER A 224 13.97 -16.39 21.12
N SER A 225 13.04 -15.61 20.54
CA SER A 225 12.82 -14.21 20.91
C SER A 225 12.38 -14.08 22.38
N SER A 226 12.91 -13.07 23.07
CA SER A 226 12.46 -12.67 24.41
C SER A 226 11.06 -12.03 24.39
N ASN A 227 10.55 -11.65 23.22
CA ASN A 227 9.21 -11.12 23.05
C ASN A 227 8.18 -12.27 23.04
N TYR A 228 7.43 -12.40 24.15
CA TYR A 228 6.43 -13.45 24.34
C TYR A 228 5.37 -13.50 23.21
N ILE A 229 4.97 -12.34 22.68
CA ILE A 229 3.95 -12.24 21.63
C ILE A 229 4.52 -12.75 20.30
N THR A 230 5.74 -12.35 19.96
CA THR A 230 6.47 -12.88 18.81
C THR A 230 6.60 -14.40 18.91
N LYS A 231 7.01 -14.92 20.07
CA LYS A 231 7.12 -16.37 20.31
C LYS A 231 5.79 -17.12 20.19
N ARG A 232 4.70 -16.57 20.73
CA ARG A 232 3.35 -17.17 20.67
C ARG A 232 2.81 -17.17 19.24
N ASN A 233 2.91 -16.06 18.52
CA ASN A 233 2.41 -15.94 17.16
C ASN A 233 3.21 -16.81 16.19
N THR A 234 4.53 -16.89 16.37
CA THR A 234 5.42 -17.71 15.53
C THR A 234 5.26 -19.20 15.76
N SER A 235 4.94 -19.64 16.97
CA SER A 235 4.60 -21.05 17.22
C SER A 235 3.41 -21.52 16.36
N VAL A 236 2.39 -20.67 16.19
CA VAL A 236 1.24 -20.94 15.31
C VAL A 236 1.62 -20.88 13.82
N LEU A 237 2.50 -19.96 13.42
CA LEU A 237 3.01 -19.94 12.04
C LEU A 237 3.85 -21.17 11.70
N GLY A 238 4.74 -21.60 12.61
CA GLY A 238 5.61 -22.76 12.40
C GLY A 238 4.81 -24.04 12.17
N LEU A 239 3.74 -24.24 12.93
CA LEU A 239 2.78 -25.36 12.72
C LEU A 239 2.13 -25.32 11.34
N ASN A 240 1.73 -24.14 10.85
CA ASN A 240 1.12 -23.98 9.52
C ASN A 240 2.13 -24.12 8.37
N CYS A 241 3.40 -23.75 8.59
CA CYS A 241 4.46 -23.95 7.60
C CYS A 241 4.86 -25.43 7.49
N CYS A 242 4.89 -26.16 8.61
CA CYS A 242 5.18 -27.60 8.63
C CYS A 242 4.07 -28.43 7.97
N THR A 243 2.81 -27.99 8.02
CA THR A 243 1.68 -28.67 7.35
C THR A 243 1.50 -28.28 5.88
N ALA A 244 2.24 -27.27 5.40
CA ALA A 244 2.27 -26.86 3.99
C ALA A 244 3.31 -27.63 3.15
N ARG A 245 4.05 -28.56 3.75
CA ARG A 245 4.84 -29.57 3.05
C ARG A 245 3.97 -30.68 2.49
#